data_AF-M6G5D9-F1
#
_entry.id   AF-M6G5D9-F1
#
_cell.length_a   1.000
_cell.length_b   1.000
_cell.length_c   1.000
_cell.angle_alpha   90.00
_cell.angle_beta   90.00
_cell.angle_gamma   90.00
#
_symmetry.space_group_name_H-M   'P 1'
#
loop_
_entity.id
_entity.type
_entity.pdbx_description
1 polymer ?
#
loop_
_entity_poly.entity_id
_entity_poly.type
_entity_poly.pdbx_seq_one_letter_code
_entity_poly.pdbx_strand_id
1 'polypeptide(L)'
;MKLFFQELKGNYAIFYDWNGETVYYKYRINKFDKSKLKQVRKLSEGAAYEVNGLWEGLIVFQVSTVPLFKKASEISLEEKKEKSSIPVFDLVEFKELSLDEILY
;
A
#
# COMPACT_ATOMS: atom_id res chain seq x y z
N MET A 1 9.24 -7.26 -0.24
CA MET A 1 8.17 -8.05 0.43
C MET A 1 7.22 -8.55 -0.63
N LYS A 2 6.82 -9.83 -0.59
CA LYS A 2 5.85 -10.39 -1.54
C LYS A 2 4.45 -9.92 -1.15
N LEU A 3 3.75 -9.30 -2.09
CA LEU A 3 2.47 -8.66 -1.86
C LEU A 3 1.52 -8.99 -3.00
N PHE A 4 0.25 -9.23 -2.69
CA PHE A 4 -0.78 -9.49 -3.68
C PHE A 4 -1.57 -8.23 -3.95
N PHE A 5 -1.77 -7.91 -5.23
CA PHE A 5 -2.52 -6.72 -5.60
C PHE A 5 -4.03 -6.95 -5.40
N GLN A 6 -4.69 -6.01 -4.74
CA GLN A 6 -6.13 -6.04 -4.51
C GLN A 6 -6.85 -5.10 -5.48
N GLU A 7 -6.64 -3.80 -5.36
CA GLU A 7 -7.36 -2.81 -6.18
C GLU A 7 -6.64 -1.46 -6.23
N LEU A 8 -7.05 -0.62 -7.19
CA LEU A 8 -6.74 0.81 -7.17
C LEU A 8 -7.88 1.57 -6.48
N LYS A 9 -7.60 2.23 -5.36
CA LYS A 9 -8.58 3.00 -4.60
C LYS A 9 -8.09 4.41 -4.30
N GLY A 10 -8.81 5.40 -4.83
CA GLY A 10 -8.43 6.80 -4.67
C GLY A 10 -7.02 7.07 -5.22
N ASN A 11 -6.08 7.43 -4.35
CA ASN A 11 -4.70 7.73 -4.74
C ASN A 11 -3.73 6.56 -4.47
N TYR A 12 -4.26 5.39 -4.11
CA TYR A 12 -3.49 4.26 -3.62
C TYR A 12 -3.67 3.03 -4.50
N ALA A 13 -2.60 2.28 -4.66
CA ALA A 13 -2.63 0.87 -5.02
C ALA A 13 -2.62 0.08 -3.72
N ILE A 14 -3.64 -0.77 -3.54
CA ILE A 14 -3.84 -1.55 -2.32
C ILE A 14 -3.29 -2.95 -2.56
N PHE A 15 -2.47 -3.40 -1.61
CA PHE A 15 -1.91 -4.74 -1.59
C PHE A 15 -2.18 -5.41 -0.25
N TYR A 16 -2.04 -6.73 -0.20
CA TYR A 16 -2.06 -7.50 1.05
C TYR A 16 -0.95 -8.54 1.08
N ASP A 17 -0.50 -8.89 2.29
CA ASP A 17 0.48 -9.94 2.51
C ASP A 17 -0.20 -11.33 2.61
N TRP A 18 0.59 -12.38 2.83
CA TRP A 18 0.09 -13.74 3.01
C TRP A 18 -0.82 -13.94 4.23
N ASN A 19 -0.73 -13.04 5.22
CA ASN A 19 -1.59 -13.06 6.41
C ASN A 19 -2.89 -12.26 6.20
N GLY A 20 -3.06 -11.64 5.02
CA GLY A 20 -4.19 -10.76 4.71
C GLY A 20 -4.04 -9.35 5.26
N GLU A 21 -2.88 -8.98 5.81
CA GLU A 21 -2.62 -7.62 6.29
C GLU A 21 -2.47 -6.67 5.10
N THR A 22 -3.26 -5.60 5.10
CA THR A 22 -3.33 -4.66 3.99
C THR A 22 -2.24 -3.58 4.08
N VAL A 23 -1.65 -3.23 2.94
CA VAL A 23 -0.64 -2.18 2.80
C VAL A 23 -1.01 -1.26 1.64
N TYR A 24 -0.91 0.06 1.86
CA TYR A 24 -1.28 1.05 0.87
C TYR A 24 -0.03 1.67 0.23
N TYR A 25 -0.02 1.72 -1.09
CA TYR A 25 1.03 2.38 -1.86
C TYR A 25 0.46 3.57 -2.61
N LYS A 26 0.78 4.78 -2.16
CA LYS A 26 0.39 6.03 -2.81
C LYS A 26 1.13 6.15 -4.13
N TYR A 27 0.40 6.23 -5.24
CA TYR A 27 0.99 6.36 -6.57
C TYR A 27 0.75 7.72 -7.23
N ARG A 28 -0.10 8.56 -6.61
CA ARG A 28 -0.40 9.91 -7.10
C ARG A 28 -0.70 10.86 -5.95
N ILE A 29 -0.45 12.15 -6.15
CA ILE A 29 -0.73 13.16 -5.12
C ILE A 29 -2.24 13.43 -5.02
N ASN A 30 -2.94 13.45 -6.16
CA ASN A 30 -4.38 13.68 -6.23
C ASN A 30 -4.97 13.07 -7.51
N LYS A 31 -6.29 13.18 -7.68
CA LYS A 31 -7.03 12.60 -8.80
C LYS A 31 -6.59 13.09 -10.21
N PHE A 32 -5.96 14.26 -10.29
CA PHE A 32 -5.52 14.88 -11.55
C PHE A 32 -4.08 14.50 -11.93
N ASP A 33 -3.30 14.01 -10.97
CA ASP A 33 -1.96 13.49 -11.22
C ASP A 33 -2.06 12.14 -11.95
N LYS A 34 -1.57 12.14 -13.20
CA LYS A 34 -1.60 10.99 -14.11
C LYS A 34 -0.22 10.39 -14.33
N SER A 35 0.82 10.87 -13.65
CA SER A 35 2.23 10.52 -13.89
C SER A 35 2.48 9.01 -13.83
N LYS A 36 2.05 8.35 -12.74
CA LYS A 36 2.18 6.90 -12.55
C LYS A 36 0.94 6.10 -12.97
N LEU A 37 -0.10 6.73 -13.52
CA LEU A 37 -1.37 6.05 -13.84
C LEU A 37 -1.20 4.93 -14.87
N LYS A 38 -0.38 5.14 -15.90
CA LYS A 38 -0.08 4.11 -16.91
C LYS A 38 0.69 2.93 -16.31
N GLN A 39 1.52 3.17 -15.31
CA GLN A 39 2.29 2.15 -14.63
C GLN A 39 1.36 1.26 -13.81
N VAL A 40 0.61 1.83 -12.86
CA VAL A 40 -0.25 1.06 -11.94
C VAL A 40 -1.41 0.34 -12.62
N ARG A 41 -1.80 0.75 -13.84
CA ARG A 41 -2.78 0.03 -14.65
C ARG A 41 -2.31 -1.35 -15.13
N LYS A 42 -1.02 -1.66 -15.00
CA LYS A 42 -0.47 -2.98 -15.31
C LYS A 42 -0.66 -3.99 -14.16
N LEU A 43 -1.05 -3.52 -12.97
CA LEU A 43 -1.32 -4.39 -11.83
C LEU A 43 -2.58 -5.22 -12.13
N SER A 44 -2.46 -6.53 -11.95
CA SER A 44 -3.54 -7.49 -12.14
C SER A 44 -4.03 -7.96 -10.77
N GLU A 45 -5.34 -7.87 -10.54
CA GLU A 45 -5.96 -8.28 -9.28
C GLU A 45 -5.61 -9.74 -8.96
N GLY A 46 -5.18 -9.99 -7.71
CA GLY A 46 -4.74 -11.30 -7.23
C GLY A 46 -3.32 -11.70 -7.63
N ALA A 47 -2.65 -10.99 -8.54
CA ALA A 47 -1.27 -11.29 -8.89
C ALA A 47 -0.29 -10.86 -7.79
N ALA A 48 0.82 -11.59 -7.67
CA ALA A 48 1.86 -11.32 -6.70
C ALA A 48 2.93 -10.39 -7.26
N TYR A 49 3.40 -9.48 -6.42
CA TYR A 49 4.38 -8.47 -6.76
C TYR A 49 5.45 -8.36 -5.67
N GLU A 50 6.68 -8.11 -6.08
CA GLU A 50 7.65 -7.44 -5.24
C GLU A 50 7.44 -5.94 -5.38
N VAL A 51 7.06 -5.28 -4.28
CA VAL A 51 6.72 -3.85 -4.27
C VAL A 51 7.70 -3.10 -3.38
N ASN A 52 8.34 -2.06 -3.94
CA ASN A 52 9.23 -1.17 -3.22
C ASN A 52 8.59 0.20 -3.08
N GLY A 53 8.70 0.77 -1.88
CA GLY A 53 8.15 2.09 -1.58
C GLY A 53 8.85 2.75 -0.41
N LEU A 54 8.70 4.07 -0.33
CA LEU A 54 9.24 4.87 0.76
C LEU A 54 8.20 5.00 1.86
N TRP A 55 8.59 4.78 3.11
CA TRP A 55 7.68 4.87 4.25
C TRP A 55 7.13 6.29 4.42
N GLU A 56 5.80 6.44 4.33
CA GLU A 56 5.12 7.74 4.45
C GLU A 56 4.41 7.87 5.81
N GLY A 57 3.87 6.79 6.36
CA GLY A 57 3.18 6.81 7.64
C GLY A 57 2.03 5.81 7.74
N LEU A 58 1.06 6.09 8.61
CA LEU A 58 -0.07 5.20 8.91
C LEU A 58 -1.40 5.89 8.59
N ILE A 59 -2.35 5.12 8.06
CA ILE A 59 -3.77 5.46 8.17
C ILE A 59 -4.30 4.81 9.43
N VAL A 60 -4.83 5.61 10.35
CA VAL A 60 -5.43 5.15 11.60
C VAL A 60 -6.94 5.27 11.49
N PHE A 61 -7.64 4.16 11.72
CA PHE A 61 -9.10 4.14 11.82
C PHE A 61 -9.48 4.30 13.28
N GLN A 62 -9.74 5.54 13.69
CA GLN A 62 -10.38 5.81 14.98
C GLN A 62 -11.86 5.41 14.91
N VAL A 63 -12.57 5.44 16.04
CA VAL A 63 -14.02 5.13 16.13
C VAL A 63 -14.88 6.03 15.22
N SER A 64 -14.30 7.10 14.65
CA SER A 64 -14.92 7.96 13.66
C SER A 64 -14.86 7.37 12.23
N THR A 65 -15.83 7.74 11.41
CA THR A 65 -15.96 7.29 10.01
C THR A 65 -14.89 7.83 9.06
N VAL A 66 -14.06 8.78 9.51
CA VAL A 66 -13.05 9.42 8.67
C VAL A 66 -11.65 8.93 9.09
N PRO A 67 -10.97 8.15 8.24
CA PRO A 67 -9.61 7.72 8.51
C PRO A 67 -8.66 8.91 8.60
N LEU A 68 -7.76 8.90 9.58
CA LEU A 68 -6.74 9.92 9.76
C LEU A 68 -5.40 9.40 9.23
N PHE A 69 -4.76 10.17 8.35
CA PHE A 69 -3.38 9.89 7.95
C PHE A 69 -2.42 10.60 8.91
N LYS A 70 -1.47 9.83 9.47
CA LYS A 70 -0.37 10.31 10.31
C LYS A 70 0.95 10.09 9.60
N LYS A 71 1.79 11.12 9.53
CA LYS A 71 3.11 11.01 8.89
C LYS A 71 4.06 10.18 9.72
N ALA A 72 5.07 9.61 9.07
CA ALA A 72 6.16 8.87 9.70
C ALA A 72 6.76 9.57 10.94
N SER A 73 6.93 10.90 10.88
CA SER A 73 7.47 11.74 11.95
C SER A 73 6.54 11.94 13.15
N GLU A 74 5.26 11.60 13.02
CA GLU A 74 4.19 11.88 13.99
C GLU A 74 3.69 10.61 14.69
N ILE A 75 4.24 9.44 14.34
CA ILE A 75 3.78 8.13 14.82
C ILE A 75 4.50 7.76 16.13
N SER A 76 3.74 7.41 17.16
CA SER A 76 4.28 6.82 18.38
C SER A 76 4.50 5.29 18.24
N LEU A 77 5.30 4.71 19.16
CA LEU A 77 5.57 3.27 19.16
C LEU A 77 4.31 2.43 19.46
N GLU A 78 3.37 2.99 20.22
CA GLU A 78 2.10 2.37 20.56
C GLU A 78 1.19 2.26 19.33
N GLU A 79 1.12 3.31 18.52
CA GLU A 79 0.29 3.36 17.30
C GLU A 79 0.82 2.44 16.21
N LYS A 80 2.13 2.22 16.18
CA LYS A 80 2.76 1.22 15.29
C LYS A 80 2.32 -0.22 15.61
N LYS A 81 1.81 -0.47 16.82
CA LYS A 81 1.35 -1.80 17.28
C LYS A 81 -0.17 -1.97 17.26
N GLU A 82 -0.92 -0.91 16.98
CA GLU A 82 -2.38 -1.01 16.90
C GLU A 82 -2.82 -1.76 15.65
N LYS A 83 -3.66 -2.79 15.86
CA LYS A 83 -4.27 -3.61 14.81
C LYS A 83 -5.21 -2.84 13.86
N SER A 84 -5.57 -1.61 14.20
CA SER A 84 -6.49 -0.76 13.43
C SER A 84 -5.77 0.30 12.58
N SER A 85 -4.52 0.04 12.22
CA SER A 85 -3.71 0.93 11.39
C SER A 85 -3.29 0.25 10.08
N ILE A 86 -3.23 1.02 9.01
CA ILE A 86 -2.79 0.56 7.69
C ILE A 86 -1.49 1.31 7.33
N PRO A 87 -0.38 0.59 7.08
CA PRO A 87 0.86 1.20 6.61
C PRO A 87 0.72 1.79 5.22
N VAL A 88 1.29 2.97 5.03
CA VAL A 88 1.30 3.72 3.77
C VAL A 88 2.73 4.00 3.33
N PHE A 89 2.98 3.75 2.04
CA PHE A 89 4.24 4.03 1.37
C PHE A 89 4.02 4.88 0.13
N ASP A 90 5.01 5.69 -0.29
CA ASP A 90 5.06 6.22 -1.66
C ASP A 90 5.54 5.11 -2.60
N LEU A 91 4.79 4.84 -3.66
CA LEU A 91 5.09 3.78 -4.61
C LEU A 91 6.31 4.17 -5.45
N VAL A 92 7.42 3.45 -5.29
CA VAL A 92 8.62 3.66 -6.11
C VAL A 92 8.56 2.76 -7.34
N GLU A 93 8.43 1.46 -7.12
CA GLU A 93 8.42 0.46 -8.18
C GLU A 93 7.69 -0.81 -7.75
N PHE A 94 7.34 -1.63 -8.73
CA PHE A 94 6.84 -2.98 -8.52
C PHE A 94 7.26 -3.89 -9.67
N LYS A 95 7.45 -5.16 -9.35
CA LYS A 95 7.77 -6.22 -10.30
C LYS A 95 6.80 -7.39 -10.06
N GLU A 96 6.12 -7.84 -11.11
CA GLU A 96 5.28 -9.04 -11.02
C GLU A 96 6.15 -10.27 -10.79
N LEU A 97 5.69 -11.15 -9.91
CA LEU A 97 6.37 -12.39 -9.58
C LEU A 97 5.74 -13.55 -10.35
N SER A 98 6.59 -14.40 -10.92
CA SER A 98 6.20 -15.70 -11.46
C SER A 98 5.86 -16.69 -10.35
N LEU A 99 5.18 -17.79 -10.69
CA LEU A 99 4.78 -18.83 -9.73
C LEU A 99 5.97 -19.36 -8.92
N ASP A 100 7.12 -19.56 -9.59
CA ASP A 100 8.33 -20.07 -8.94
C ASP A 100 8.89 -19.05 -7.93
N GLU A 101 8.91 -17.76 -8.28
CA GLU A 101 9.32 -16.67 -7.38
C GLU A 101 8.33 -16.47 -6.22
N ILE A 102 7.08 -16.91 -6.34
CA ILE A 102 6.09 -16.84 -5.26
C ILE A 102 6.41 -17.92 -4.21
N LEU A 103 6.72 -19.14 -4.64
CA LEU A 103 6.94 -20.31 -3.78
C LEU A 103 8.30 -20.34 -3.07
N TYR A 104 9.32 -19.72 -3.65
CA TYR A 104 10.69 -19.67 -3.11
C TYR A 104 11.07 -18.26 -2.67
#